data_AF-A0A368TKF1-F1
#
_entry.id   AF-A0A368TKF1-F1
#
_cell.length_a   1.000
_cell.length_b   1.000
_cell.length_c   1.000
_cell.angle_alpha   90.00
_cell.angle_beta   90.00
_cell.angle_gamma   90.00
#
_symmetry.space_group_name_H-M   'P 1'
#
loop_
_entity.id
_entity.type
_entity.pdbx_description
1 polymer ?
#
loop_
_entity_poly.entity_id
_entity_poly.type
_entity_poly.pdbx_seq_one_letter_code
_entity_poly.pdbx_strand_id
1 'polypeptide(L)' 'RAITLSLFKKYKEDPEEFNKNYIEYLSVGTTITPAEKLKKYFGIEVNKKLFEDAMDVVESRVEELYLFL' A
#
# COMPACT_ATOMS: atom_id res chain seq x y z
N ARG A 1 5.69 8.13 -2.85
CA ARG A 1 6.59 6.95 -2.73
C ARG A 1 6.08 6.01 -1.62
N ALA A 2 5.94 6.46 -0.37
CA ALA A 2 5.44 5.62 0.73
C ALA A 2 4.07 4.97 0.44
N ILE A 3 3.06 5.76 0.01
CA ILE A 3 1.73 5.26 -0.36
C ILE A 3 1.80 4.11 -1.36
N THR A 4 2.57 4.25 -2.44
CA THR A 4 2.72 3.23 -3.47
C THR A 4 3.32 1.94 -2.91
N LEU A 5 4.33 2.04 -2.05
CA LEU A 5 4.97 0.87 -1.43
C LEU A 5 4.05 0.18 -0.43
N SER A 6 3.28 0.93 0.36
CA SER A 6 2.29 0.36 1.29
C SER A 6 1.13 -0.31 0.54
N LEU A 7 0.68 0.26 -0.58
CA LEU A 7 -0.30 -0.40 -1.46
C LEU A 7 0.28 -1.68 -2.07
N PHE A 8 1.54 -1.64 -2.51
CA PHE A 8 2.22 -2.82 -3.03
C PHE A 8 2.37 -3.92 -1.97
N LYS A 9 2.68 -3.56 -0.71
CA LYS A 9 2.71 -4.50 0.42
C LYS A 9 1.37 -5.23 0.57
N LYS A 10 0.25 -4.49 0.59
CA LYS A 10 -1.10 -5.07 0.67
C LYS A 10 -1.45 -5.96 -0.53
N TYR A 11 -1.08 -5.54 -1.74
CA TYR A 11 -1.23 -6.37 -2.93
C TYR A 11 -0.46 -7.69 -2.81
N LYS A 12 0.72 -7.68 -2.20
CA LYS A 12 1.54 -8.88 -1.98
C LYS A 12 0.96 -9.80 -0.89
N GLU A 13 0.24 -9.25 0.08
CA GLU A 13 -0.43 -9.99 1.17
C GLU A 13 -1.69 -10.70 0.68
N ASP A 14 -2.60 -9.97 0.01
CA ASP A 14 -3.83 -10.52 -0.58
C ASP A 14 -4.16 -9.82 -1.92
N PRO A 15 -3.72 -10.39 -3.07
CA PRO A 15 -3.99 -9.81 -4.37
C PRO A 15 -5.48 -9.74 -4.74
N GLU A 16 -6.30 -10.69 -4.28
CA GLU A 16 -7.71 -10.79 -4.68
C GLU A 16 -8.53 -9.69 -3.98
N GLU A 17 -8.39 -9.58 -2.66
CA GLU A 17 -9.02 -8.50 -1.89
C GLU A 17 -8.50 -7.13 -2.35
N PHE A 18 -7.20 -6.99 -2.56
CA PHE A 18 -6.61 -5.75 -3.03
C PHE A 18 -7.22 -5.29 -4.35
N ASN A 19 -7.31 -6.18 -5.35
CA ASN A 19 -7.82 -5.82 -6.67
C ASN A 19 -9.28 -5.39 -6.62
N LYS A 20 -10.11 -6.08 -5.84
CA LYS A 20 -11.51 -5.69 -5.61
C LYS A 20 -11.59 -4.28 -5.03
N ASN A 21 -10.84 -4.01 -3.96
CA ASN A 21 -10.82 -2.70 -3.31
C ASN A 21 -10.21 -1.61 -4.20
N TYR A 22 -9.24 -1.94 -5.05
CA TYR A 22 -8.60 -1.01 -5.97
C TYR A 22 -9.53 -0.55 -7.09
N ILE A 23 -10.36 -1.44 -7.64
CA ILE A 23 -11.40 -1.08 -8.62
C ILE A 23 -12.39 -0.08 -8.00
N GLU A 24 -12.87 -0.35 -6.78
CA GLU A 24 -13.77 0.56 -6.08
C GLU A 24 -13.10 1.90 -5.72
N TYR A 25 -11.85 1.86 -5.26
CA TYR A 25 -11.06 3.07 -4.96
C TYR A 25 -10.96 4.02 -6.17
N LEU A 26 -10.74 3.45 -7.37
CA LEU A 26 -10.64 4.21 -8.62
C LEU A 26 -12.01 4.76 -9.09
N SER A 27 -13.11 4.07 -8.82
CA SER A 27 -14.44 4.47 -9.32
C SER A 27 -15.07 5.65 -8.60
N VAL A 28 -14.67 5.93 -7.35
CA VAL A 28 -15.33 6.92 -6.47
C VAL A 28 -15.03 8.39 -6.85
N GLY A 29 -14.11 8.65 -7.79
CA GLY A 29 -13.84 10.01 -8.28
C GLY A 29 -13.33 10.95 -7.17
N THR A 30 -13.67 12.24 -7.21
CA THR A 30 -13.16 13.26 -6.26
C THR A 30 -14.09 13.55 -5.08
N THR A 31 -15.11 12.72 -4.85
CA THR A 31 -16.15 12.95 -3.82
C THR A 31 -15.69 12.75 -2.37
N ILE A 32 -14.60 12.02 -2.16
CA ILE A 32 -13.97 11.80 -0.84
C ILE A 32 -12.48 12.12 -0.92
N THR A 33 -11.90 12.59 0.19
CA THR A 33 -10.49 13.01 0.19
C THR A 33 -9.55 11.81 -0.02
N PRO A 34 -8.33 12.04 -0.54
CA PRO A 34 -7.36 10.96 -0.73
C PRO A 34 -7.05 10.16 0.55
N ALA A 35 -6.99 10.82 1.71
CA ALA A 35 -6.73 10.16 2.99
C ALA A 35 -7.91 9.27 3.42
N GLU A 36 -9.15 9.75 3.28
CA GLU A 36 -10.34 8.96 3.58
C GLU A 36 -10.48 7.77 2.63
N LYS A 37 -10.13 7.94 1.35
CA LYS A 37 -10.08 6.83 0.38
C LYS A 37 -9.11 5.75 0.80
N LEU A 38 -7.88 6.13 1.13
CA LEU A 38 -6.84 5.18 1.54
C LEU A 38 -7.25 4.42 2.81
N LYS A 39 -7.85 5.11 3.77
CA LYS A 39 -8.37 4.49 4.99
C LYS A 39 -9.54 3.55 4.69
N LYS A 40 -10.50 3.98 3.86
CA LYS A 40 -11.70 3.19 3.54
C LYS A 40 -11.39 1.90 2.79
N TYR A 41 -10.55 1.97 1.75
CA TYR A 41 -10.32 0.85 0.83
C TYR A 41 -9.13 -0.03 1.22
N PHE A 42 -8.18 0.50 1.98
CA PHE A 42 -6.94 -0.21 2.31
C PHE A 42 -6.61 -0.20 3.80
N GLY A 43 -7.39 0.49 4.65
CA GLY A 43 -7.06 0.67 6.06
C GLY A 43 -5.77 1.49 6.28
N ILE A 44 -5.32 2.23 5.26
CA ILE A 44 -4.08 3.02 5.33
C ILE A 44 -4.40 4.41 5.86
N GLU A 45 -3.76 4.79 6.95
CA GLU A 45 -3.78 6.15 7.48
C GLU A 45 -2.51 6.90 7.09
N VAL A 46 -2.62 8.19 6.77
CA VAL A 46 -1.47 9.05 6.45
C VAL A 46 -0.81 9.51 7.75
N ASN A 47 -0.08 8.60 8.38
CA ASN A 47 0.67 8.82 9.62
C ASN A 47 2.05 8.14 9.55
N LYS A 48 2.78 8.08 10.67
CA LYS A 48 4.12 7.48 10.71
C LYS A 48 4.15 6.01 10.25
N LYS A 49 3.09 5.25 10.53
CA LYS A 49 2.99 3.82 10.18
C LYS A 49 3.07 3.58 8.68
N LEU A 50 2.53 4.50 7.86
CA LEU A 50 2.63 4.45 6.40
C LEU A 50 4.10 4.38 5.93
N PHE A 51 4.98 5.16 6.56
CA PHE A 51 6.39 5.18 6.19
C PHE A 51 7.13 3.93 6.65
N GLU A 52 6.77 3.40 7.83
CA GLU A 52 7.30 2.13 8.35
C GLU A 52 6.91 0.97 7.41
N ASP A 53 5.63 0.85 7.04
CA ASP A 53 5.17 -0.20 6.13
C ASP A 53 5.83 -0.09 4.73
N ALA A 54 6.12 1.13 4.28
CA ALA A 54 6.86 1.33 3.04
C ALA A 54 8.34 0.91 3.16
N MET A 55 8.94 1.08 4.35
CA MET A 55 10.32 0.67 4.61
C MET A 55 10.45 -0.85 4.68
N ASP A 56 9.47 -1.56 5.24
CA ASP A 56 9.45 -3.04 5.26
C ASP A 56 9.63 -3.63 3.84
N VAL A 57 9.00 -3.00 2.84
CA VAL A 57 9.15 -3.42 1.44
C VAL A 57 10.57 -3.16 0.93
N VAL A 58 11.17 -2.03 1.29
CA VAL A 58 12.55 -1.69 0.88
C VAL A 58 13.55 -2.64 1.54
N GLU A 59 13.40 -2.88 2.83
CA GLU A 59 14.24 -3.81 3.61
C GLU A 59 14.19 -5.21 3.02
N SER A 60 12.98 -5.75 2.77
CA SER A 60 12.82 -7.05 2.11
C SER A 60 13.54 -7.15 0.76
N ARG A 61 13.51 -6.10 -0.08
CA ARG A 61 14.24 -6.09 -1.36
C ARG A 61 15.75 -6.02 -1.18
N VAL A 62 16.22 -5.29 -0.18
CA VAL A 62 17.65 -5.19 0.14
C VAL A 62 18.15 -6.54 0.66
N GLU A 63 17.40 -7.20 1.53
CA GLU A 63 17.72 -8.55 2.02
C GLU A 63 17.74 -9.59 0.89
N GLU A 64 16.76 -9.57 0.00
CA GLU A 64 16.76 -10.42 -1.20
C GLU A 64 18.06 -10.23 -2.00
N LEU A 65 18.47 -8.98 -2.26
CA LEU A 65 19.70 -8.69 -2.99
C LEU A 65 20.97 -9.17 -2.26
N TYR A 66 21.04 -9.00 -0.94
CA TYR A 66 22.18 -9.49 -0.16
C TYR A 66 22.27 -11.02 -0.13
N LEU A 67 21.14 -11.74 -0.17
CA LEU A 67 21.13 -13.21 -0.25
C LEU A 67 21.62 -13.74 -1.61
N PHE A 68 21.70 -12.90 -2.65
CA PHE A 68 22.23 -13.26 -3.96
C PHE A 68 23.73 -12.97 -4.15
N LEU A 69 24.38 -12.29 -3.20
CA LEU A 69 25.82 -11.93 -3.22
C LEU A 69 26.63 -12.82 -2.28
#